data_AF-B6QPB1-F1
#
_entry.id   AF-B6QPB1-F1
#
_cell.length_a   1.000
_cell.length_b   1.000
_cell.length_c   1.000
_cell.angle_alpha   90.00
_cell.angle_beta   90.00
_cell.angle_gamma   90.00
#
_symmetry.space_group_name_H-M   'P 1'
#
loop_
_entity.id
_entity.type
_entity.pdbx_description
1 polymer ?
#
loop_
_entity_poly.entity_id
_entity_poly.type
_entity_poly.pdbx_seq_one_letter_code
_entity_poly.pdbx_strand_id
1 'polypeptide(L)'
;MSSTRTAHLNRGLIRNGNTGLIRGVTTARHGISPVFRIRATQLIPSSRTLTTSPRRYASPNLSPLEKQRLRRPVSPHITIYKWQYQSLTSILQRFSGMFLAGGIYVFAIGYLVAPTISPGLEQVFDLETIVSAAREVPGWAKSGGKFALALPFTYHFFNGVKHLMWDSGIGLAHKRLFGRFAWIVAGCSVVSSLGLAVL
;
A
#
# COMPACT_ATOMS: atom_id res chain seq x y z
N MET A 1 -34.12 22.98 -66.96
CA MET A 1 -32.75 23.32 -66.48
C MET A 1 -32.54 22.60 -65.15
N SER A 2 -32.34 21.27 -65.13
CA SER A 2 -31.08 20.52 -65.32
C SER A 2 -29.91 21.03 -64.47
N SER A 3 -29.62 20.35 -63.35
CA SER A 3 -28.39 19.56 -63.19
C SER A 3 -28.28 19.03 -61.76
N THR A 4 -28.46 17.72 -61.64
CA THR A 4 -28.19 16.87 -60.49
C THR A 4 -26.68 16.61 -60.42
N ARG A 5 -25.99 16.99 -59.33
CA ARG A 5 -24.58 16.59 -59.12
C ARG A 5 -24.51 15.36 -58.23
N THR A 6 -24.21 14.24 -58.86
CA THR A 6 -23.67 13.02 -58.27
C THR A 6 -22.18 13.20 -57.98
N ALA A 7 -21.72 12.83 -56.79
CA ALA A 7 -20.29 12.76 -56.46
C ALA A 7 -19.93 11.34 -56.04
N HIS A 8 -18.91 10.82 -56.72
CA HIS A 8 -18.42 9.46 -56.72
C HIS A 8 -17.75 9.03 -55.42
N LEU A 9 -17.88 7.73 -55.14
CA LEU A 9 -17.17 6.92 -54.14
C LEU A 9 -15.64 6.95 -54.35
N ASN A 10 -14.88 6.92 -53.25
CA ASN A 10 -13.59 6.20 -53.26
C ASN A 10 -13.32 5.55 -51.89
N ARG A 11 -13.44 4.21 -51.84
CA ARG A 11 -13.11 3.35 -50.70
C ARG A 11 -11.64 2.93 -50.82
N GLY A 12 -10.76 3.51 -49.99
CA GLY A 12 -9.39 3.03 -49.81
C GLY A 12 -9.31 1.91 -48.77
N LEU A 13 -9.38 0.66 -49.21
CA LEU A 13 -9.04 -0.53 -48.43
C LEU A 13 -7.51 -0.67 -48.36
N ILE A 14 -6.91 -0.43 -47.20
CA ILE A 14 -5.50 -0.80 -46.95
C ILE A 14 -5.49 -2.25 -46.44
N ARG A 15 -5.21 -3.18 -47.36
CA ARG A 15 -4.94 -4.59 -47.10
C ARG A 15 -3.41 -4.75 -47.21
N ASN A 16 -2.72 -4.92 -46.08
CA ASN A 16 -1.31 -5.28 -46.11
C ASN A 16 -1.19 -6.77 -45.78
N GLY A 17 -0.79 -7.54 -46.79
CA GLY A 17 -0.55 -8.96 -46.70
C GLY A 17 0.84 -9.23 -46.13
N ASN A 18 0.94 -10.17 -45.21
CA ASN A 18 2.16 -10.92 -45.01
C ASN A 18 1.78 -12.38 -44.76
N THR A 19 1.56 -13.07 -45.88
CA THR A 19 1.52 -14.52 -46.00
C THR A 19 2.95 -15.05 -45.96
N GLY A 20 3.31 -15.73 -44.87
CA GLY A 20 4.55 -16.50 -44.72
C GLY A 20 4.23 -17.87 -44.14
N LEU A 21 3.69 -18.75 -44.98
CA LEU A 21 3.51 -20.18 -44.72
C LEU A 21 4.87 -20.87 -44.94
N ILE A 22 5.48 -21.42 -43.90
CA ILE A 22 6.43 -22.54 -44.04
C ILE A 22 5.99 -23.65 -43.09
N ARG A 23 5.47 -24.72 -43.68
CA ARG A 23 5.23 -26.02 -43.04
C ARG A 23 6.56 -26.75 -42.93
N GLY A 24 6.94 -27.14 -41.72
CA GLY A 24 7.98 -28.13 -41.45
C GLY A 24 7.41 -29.20 -40.53
N VAL A 25 7.05 -30.35 -41.09
CA VAL A 25 6.71 -31.58 -40.36
C VAL A 25 8.02 -32.35 -40.17
N THR A 26 8.43 -32.67 -38.94
CA THR A 26 8.96 -34.00 -38.59
C THR A 26 9.21 -34.22 -37.09
N THR A 27 8.72 -35.39 -36.65
CA THR A 27 9.22 -36.28 -35.58
C THR A 27 9.27 -35.81 -34.12
N ALA A 28 8.32 -36.35 -33.36
CA ALA A 28 8.40 -36.61 -31.95
C ALA A 28 9.64 -37.43 -31.57
N ARG A 29 10.38 -36.98 -30.56
CA ARG A 29 11.21 -37.84 -29.71
C ARG A 29 10.94 -37.46 -28.25
N HIS A 30 10.61 -38.47 -27.46
CA HIS A 30 10.50 -38.38 -26.02
C HIS A 30 11.84 -37.96 -25.41
N GLY A 31 11.83 -36.86 -24.69
CA GLY A 31 12.94 -36.39 -23.86
C GLY A 31 12.36 -35.80 -22.59
N ILE A 32 12.44 -36.56 -21.51
CA ILE A 32 12.16 -36.09 -20.15
C ILE A 32 13.25 -35.07 -19.83
N SER A 33 12.86 -33.82 -19.54
CA SER A 33 13.78 -32.78 -19.07
C SER A 33 13.00 -31.78 -18.22
N PRO A 34 13.07 -31.82 -16.88
CA PRO A 34 12.67 -30.69 -16.06
C PRO A 34 13.90 -29.80 -15.88
N VAL A 35 14.28 -29.06 -16.92
CA VAL A 35 15.22 -27.94 -16.73
C VAL A 35 14.37 -26.69 -16.58
N PHE A 36 14.09 -26.34 -15.33
CA PHE A 36 13.53 -25.04 -14.96
C PHE A 36 14.56 -23.97 -15.31
N ARG A 37 14.59 -23.54 -16.58
CA ARG A 37 15.37 -22.40 -17.03
C ARG A 37 14.65 -21.14 -16.57
N ILE A 38 15.01 -20.65 -15.39
CA ILE A 38 14.71 -19.26 -15.00
C ILE A 38 15.51 -18.38 -15.97
N ARG A 39 14.88 -17.96 -17.06
CA ARG A 39 15.42 -16.87 -17.87
C ARG A 39 15.22 -15.62 -17.03
N ALA A 40 16.24 -15.24 -16.27
CA ALA A 40 16.32 -13.94 -15.64
C ALA A 40 16.36 -12.89 -16.76
N THR A 41 15.18 -12.51 -17.25
CA THR A 41 15.04 -11.31 -18.06
C THR A 41 15.45 -10.18 -17.13
N GLN A 42 16.65 -9.64 -17.34
CA GLN A 42 17.12 -8.42 -16.69
C GLN A 42 16.13 -7.33 -17.08
N LEU A 43 15.07 -7.16 -16.28
CA LEU A 43 14.18 -6.02 -16.35
C LEU A 43 15.03 -4.86 -15.86
N ILE A 44 15.74 -4.21 -16.77
CA ILE A 44 16.35 -2.91 -16.50
C ILE A 44 15.17 -2.00 -16.14
N PRO A 45 15.01 -1.56 -14.88
CA PRO A 45 13.97 -0.61 -14.57
C PRO A 45 14.32 0.66 -15.34
N SER A 46 13.52 1.01 -16.34
CA SER A 46 13.55 2.34 -16.92
C SER A 46 13.01 3.28 -15.86
N SER A 47 13.88 3.71 -14.96
CA SER A 47 13.62 4.80 -14.03
C SER A 47 13.45 6.06 -14.87
N ARG A 48 12.23 6.29 -15.36
CA ARG A 48 11.84 7.60 -15.87
C ARG A 48 11.76 8.50 -14.64
N THR A 49 12.87 9.19 -14.37
CA THR A 49 12.88 10.31 -13.44
C THR A 49 11.96 11.38 -14.03
N LEU A 50 10.71 11.40 -13.60
CA LEU A 50 9.82 12.52 -13.85
C LEU A 50 10.36 13.70 -13.04
N THR A 51 11.16 14.54 -13.69
CA THR A 51 11.54 15.84 -13.14
C THR A 51 10.29 16.71 -13.12
N THR A 52 9.51 16.61 -12.04
CA THR A 52 8.52 17.64 -11.72
C THR A 52 9.29 18.88 -11.31
N SER A 53 9.59 19.76 -12.26
CA SER A 53 10.08 21.09 -11.95
C SER A 53 9.01 21.76 -11.07
N PRO A 54 9.33 22.15 -9.82
CA PRO A 54 8.39 22.91 -9.02
C PRO A 54 8.09 24.20 -9.79
N ARG A 55 6.86 24.30 -10.29
CA ARG A 55 6.39 25.47 -11.02
C ARG A 55 6.54 26.68 -10.09
N ARG A 56 7.53 27.52 -10.34
CA ARG A 56 7.70 28.81 -9.64
C ARG A 56 6.39 29.57 -9.75
N TYR A 57 5.70 29.76 -8.64
CA TYR A 57 4.41 30.45 -8.57
C TYR A 57 4.51 31.97 -8.74
N ALA A 58 5.69 32.51 -9.02
CA ALA A 58 5.93 33.94 -9.13
C ALA A 58 6.38 34.34 -10.53
N SER A 59 5.63 33.96 -11.57
CA SER A 59 5.70 34.71 -12.82
C SER A 59 4.63 35.81 -12.74
N PRO A 60 5.00 37.10 -12.70
CA PRO A 60 4.04 38.21 -12.61
C PRO A 60 3.05 38.23 -13.79
N ASN A 61 3.36 37.51 -14.88
CA ASN A 61 2.56 37.43 -16.10
C ASN A 61 2.04 36.00 -16.34
N LEU A 62 1.13 35.53 -15.48
CA LEU A 62 0.38 34.29 -15.73
C LEU A 62 -0.56 34.47 -16.94
N SER A 63 -0.47 33.57 -17.91
CA SER A 63 -1.42 33.45 -19.01
C SER A 63 -2.84 33.22 -18.50
N PRO A 64 -3.89 33.62 -19.24
CA PRO A 64 -5.28 33.44 -18.84
C PRO A 64 -5.65 31.99 -18.49
N LEU A 65 -5.07 31.02 -19.18
CA LEU A 65 -5.30 29.58 -18.94
C LEU A 65 -4.72 29.12 -17.59
N GLU A 66 -3.61 29.71 -17.14
CA GLU A 66 -3.02 29.38 -15.84
C GLU A 66 -3.84 29.96 -14.70
N LYS A 67 -4.32 31.21 -14.86
CA LYS A 67 -5.29 31.82 -13.92
C LYS A 67 -6.57 30.98 -13.83
N GLN A 68 -7.04 30.43 -14.95
CA GLN A 68 -8.20 29.54 -14.98
C GLN A 68 -7.93 28.21 -14.26
N ARG A 69 -6.74 27.62 -14.38
CA ARG A 69 -6.38 26.36 -13.68
C ARG A 69 -6.40 26.50 -12.17
N LEU A 70 -5.98 27.66 -11.64
CA LEU A 70 -6.02 27.94 -10.19
C LEU A 70 -7.44 28.07 -9.63
N ARG A 71 -8.42 28.42 -10.48
CA ARG A 71 -9.83 28.59 -10.10
C ARG A 71 -10.65 27.31 -10.23
N ARG A 72 -10.04 26.17 -10.58
CA ARG A 72 -10.76 24.90 -10.70
C ARG A 72 -11.02 24.34 -9.30
N PRO A 73 -12.29 24.08 -8.93
CA PRO A 73 -12.59 23.44 -7.66
C PRO A 73 -12.07 21.99 -7.67
N VAL A 74 -11.64 21.51 -6.51
CA VAL A 74 -11.32 20.09 -6.30
C VAL A 74 -12.64 19.34 -6.12
N SER A 75 -12.83 18.25 -6.87
CA SER A 75 -14.03 17.42 -6.71
C SER A 75 -14.09 16.84 -5.28
N PRO A 76 -15.29 16.73 -4.68
CA PRO A 76 -15.44 16.05 -3.40
C PRO A 76 -14.95 14.60 -3.53
N HIS A 77 -14.18 14.13 -2.55
CA HIS A 77 -13.52 12.82 -2.60
C HIS A 77 -13.78 12.04 -1.31
N ILE A 78 -13.08 12.31 -0.19
CA ILE A 78 -13.29 11.54 1.06
C ILE A 78 -14.71 11.71 1.61
N THR A 79 -15.30 12.89 1.46
CA THR A 79 -16.63 13.22 2.00
C THR A 79 -17.77 12.46 1.34
N ILE A 80 -17.62 12.03 0.09
CA ILE A 80 -18.66 11.30 -0.67
C ILE A 80 -18.26 9.85 -1.00
N TYR A 81 -17.07 9.41 -0.54
CA TYR A 81 -16.57 8.08 -0.85
C TYR A 81 -17.28 7.01 0.00
N LYS A 82 -17.72 5.92 -0.65
CA LYS A 82 -18.28 4.76 0.06
C LYS A 82 -17.16 3.91 0.63
N TRP A 83 -17.09 3.81 1.96
CA TRP A 83 -16.11 2.99 2.66
C TRP A 83 -16.18 1.51 2.23
N GLN A 84 -15.02 0.97 1.84
CA GLN A 84 -14.83 -0.43 1.44
C GLN A 84 -13.84 -1.12 2.39
N TYR A 85 -13.94 -2.44 2.56
CA TYR A 85 -13.02 -3.22 3.41
C TYR A 85 -11.54 -2.98 3.07
N GLN A 86 -11.21 -2.81 1.79
CA GLN A 86 -9.84 -2.53 1.34
C GLN A 86 -9.34 -1.15 1.76
N SER A 87 -10.21 -0.13 1.66
CA SER A 87 -9.87 1.23 2.10
C SER A 87 -9.60 1.27 3.61
N LEU A 88 -10.45 0.61 4.41
CA LEU A 88 -10.31 0.59 5.85
C LEU A 88 -9.07 -0.20 6.29
N THR A 89 -8.85 -1.40 5.74
CA THR A 89 -7.67 -2.21 6.11
C THR A 89 -6.35 -1.56 5.70
N SER A 90 -6.32 -0.80 4.61
CA SER A 90 -5.14 -0.03 4.23
C SER A 90 -4.86 1.13 5.20
N ILE A 91 -5.90 1.86 5.61
CA ILE A 91 -5.78 2.96 6.57
C ILE A 91 -5.32 2.43 7.94
N LEU A 92 -5.94 1.36 8.41
CA LEU A 92 -5.57 0.74 9.69
C LEU A 92 -4.13 0.21 9.67
N GLN A 93 -3.62 -0.31 8.55
CA GLN A 93 -2.21 -0.72 8.45
C GLN A 93 -1.25 0.45 8.65
N ARG A 94 -1.59 1.61 8.11
CA ARG A 94 -0.79 2.83 8.26
C ARG A 94 -0.84 3.33 9.70
N PHE A 95 -2.04 3.39 10.29
CA PHE A 95 -2.18 3.82 11.68
C PHE A 95 -1.50 2.89 12.67
N SER A 96 -1.63 1.56 12.51
CA SER A 96 -0.93 0.61 13.37
C SER A 96 0.59 0.73 13.22
N GLY A 97 1.09 0.93 12.00
CA GLY A 97 2.51 1.14 11.75
C GLY A 97 3.04 2.44 12.37
N MET A 98 2.30 3.55 12.22
CA MET A 98 2.65 4.83 12.84
C MET A 98 2.62 4.75 14.37
N PHE A 99 1.65 4.03 14.95
CA PHE A 99 1.57 3.83 16.39
C PHE A 99 2.77 3.05 16.93
N LEU A 100 3.13 1.93 16.28
CA LEU A 100 4.25 1.09 16.70
C LEU A 100 5.60 1.80 16.52
N ALA A 101 5.85 2.35 15.33
CA ALA A 101 7.07 3.09 15.06
C ALA A 101 7.16 4.34 15.94
N GLY A 102 6.06 5.09 16.06
CA GLY A 102 5.97 6.27 16.91
C GLY A 102 6.26 5.96 18.38
N GLY A 103 5.71 4.87 18.93
CA GLY A 103 6.00 4.43 20.29
C GLY A 103 7.49 4.13 20.51
N ILE A 104 8.12 3.42 19.57
CA ILE A 104 9.57 3.12 19.64
C ILE A 104 10.39 4.41 19.56
N TYR A 105 10.09 5.31 18.63
CA TYR A 105 10.82 6.57 18.47
C TYR A 105 10.65 7.50 19.68
N VAL A 106 9.44 7.64 20.19
CA VAL A 106 9.17 8.47 21.38
C VAL A 106 9.92 7.92 22.59
N PHE A 107 9.92 6.59 22.79
CA PHE A 107 10.67 5.97 23.88
C PHE A 107 12.18 6.16 23.71
N ALA A 108 12.73 5.90 22.51
CA ALA A 108 14.17 6.01 22.25
C ALA A 108 14.69 7.45 22.36
N ILE A 109 13.96 8.41 21.80
CA ILE A 109 14.31 9.84 21.90
C ILE A 109 14.13 10.31 23.34
N GLY A 110 13.05 9.91 24.01
CA GLY A 110 12.79 10.24 25.41
C GLY A 110 13.93 9.77 26.31
N TYR A 111 14.35 8.51 26.18
CA TYR A 111 15.48 7.95 26.92
C TYR A 111 16.78 8.74 26.70
N LEU A 112 17.07 9.13 25.45
CA LEU A 112 18.30 9.86 25.12
C LEU A 112 18.28 11.31 25.61
N VAL A 113 17.13 11.98 25.51
CA VAL A 113 16.99 13.43 25.77
C VAL A 113 16.67 13.71 27.24
N ALA A 114 16.05 12.77 27.97
CA ALA A 114 15.61 12.95 29.36
C ALA A 114 16.67 13.55 30.30
N PRO A 115 17.94 13.07 30.33
CA PRO A 115 18.97 13.63 31.20
C PRO A 115 19.34 15.08 30.87
N THR A 116 19.09 15.52 29.63
CA THR A 116 19.45 16.87 29.17
C THR A 116 18.39 17.92 29.47
N ILE A 117 17.14 17.52 29.74
CA ILE A 117 16.03 18.44 30.01
C ILE A 117 16.00 18.83 31.48
N SER A 118 16.06 17.86 32.38
CA SER A 118 16.05 18.08 33.83
C SER A 118 16.74 16.93 34.55
N PRO A 119 17.52 17.20 35.60
CA PRO A 119 17.96 16.16 36.52
C PRO A 119 16.75 15.39 37.07
N GLY A 120 16.81 14.05 37.05
CA GLY A 120 15.76 13.15 37.55
C GLY A 120 14.74 12.68 36.51
N LEU A 121 14.68 13.27 35.30
CA LEU A 121 13.77 12.81 34.24
C LEU A 121 14.19 11.45 33.66
N GLU A 122 15.48 11.14 33.73
CA GLU A 122 16.06 9.85 33.33
C GLU A 122 15.44 8.66 34.07
N GLN A 123 15.04 8.88 35.34
CA GLN A 123 14.45 7.83 36.19
C GLN A 123 13.12 7.31 35.66
N VAL A 124 12.40 8.11 34.86
CA VAL A 124 11.12 7.70 34.23
C VAL A 124 11.34 6.57 33.22
N PHE A 125 12.51 6.52 32.59
CA PHE A 125 12.84 5.51 31.59
C PHE A 125 13.61 4.31 32.17
N ASP A 126 13.93 4.34 33.46
CA ASP A 126 14.57 3.22 34.15
C ASP A 126 13.60 2.04 34.31
N LEU A 127 14.12 0.83 34.11
CA LEU A 127 13.33 -0.39 34.17
C LEU A 127 12.70 -0.60 35.56
N GLU A 128 13.42 -0.29 36.63
CA GLU A 128 12.89 -0.46 38.00
C GLU A 128 11.67 0.43 38.25
N THR A 129 11.73 1.71 37.84
CA THR A 129 10.64 2.67 37.98
C THR A 129 9.41 2.27 37.17
N ILE A 130 9.62 1.78 35.95
CA ILE A 130 8.53 1.30 35.09
C ILE A 130 7.86 0.06 35.70
N VAL A 131 8.66 -0.89 36.22
CA VAL A 131 8.15 -2.12 36.83
C VAL A 131 7.44 -1.84 38.15
N SER A 132 7.97 -0.95 39.00
CA SER A 132 7.32 -0.57 40.25
C SER A 132 5.97 0.12 39.99
N ALA A 133 5.93 1.07 39.05
CA ALA A 133 4.69 1.71 38.62
C ALA A 133 3.67 0.69 38.06
N ALA A 134 4.12 -0.27 37.24
CA ALA A 134 3.25 -1.31 36.70
C ALA A 134 2.69 -2.29 37.76
N ARG A 135 3.38 -2.46 38.89
CA ARG A 135 2.91 -3.31 40.00
C ARG A 135 1.68 -2.71 40.68
N GLU A 136 1.67 -1.40 40.87
CA GLU A 136 0.64 -0.64 41.60
C GLU A 136 -0.68 -0.51 40.83
N VAL A 137 -0.64 -0.63 39.49
CA VAL A 137 -1.83 -0.56 38.63
C VAL A 137 -2.80 -1.73 38.92
N PRO A 138 -4.14 -1.54 38.87
CA PRO A 138 -5.07 -2.66 39.05
C PRO A 138 -5.01 -3.66 37.90
N GLY A 139 -5.28 -4.95 38.18
CA GLY A 139 -5.10 -6.05 37.21
C GLY A 139 -5.82 -5.85 35.86
N TRP A 140 -7.05 -5.33 35.89
CA TRP A 140 -7.82 -5.04 34.67
C TRP A 140 -7.15 -3.97 33.80
N ALA A 141 -6.50 -2.98 34.41
CA ALA A 141 -5.80 -1.91 33.70
C ALA A 141 -4.47 -2.42 33.12
N LYS A 142 -3.78 -3.36 33.80
CA LYS A 142 -2.61 -4.05 33.23
C LYS A 142 -2.98 -4.84 31.98
N SER A 143 -4.00 -5.68 32.06
CA SER A 143 -4.48 -6.46 30.91
C SER A 143 -5.00 -5.56 29.79
N GLY A 144 -5.71 -4.48 30.11
CA GLY A 144 -6.15 -3.48 29.14
C GLY A 144 -4.98 -2.78 28.44
N GLY A 145 -3.94 -2.39 29.19
CA GLY A 145 -2.72 -1.79 28.64
C GLY A 145 -1.95 -2.76 27.74
N LYS A 146 -1.77 -4.02 28.17
CA LYS A 146 -1.17 -5.07 27.34
C LYS A 146 -1.96 -5.28 26.04
N PHE A 147 -3.29 -5.34 26.12
CA PHE A 147 -4.15 -5.48 24.95
C PHE A 147 -4.03 -4.28 23.99
N ALA A 148 -4.02 -3.05 24.53
CA ALA A 148 -3.90 -1.82 23.75
C ALA A 148 -2.57 -1.75 22.97
N LEU A 149 -1.48 -2.30 23.52
CA LEU A 149 -0.19 -2.42 22.83
C LEU A 149 -0.16 -3.62 21.88
N ALA A 150 -0.73 -4.75 22.28
CA ALA A 150 -0.70 -5.99 21.50
C ALA A 150 -1.58 -5.92 20.25
N LEU A 151 -2.75 -5.28 20.29
CA LEU A 151 -3.68 -5.19 19.17
C LEU A 151 -3.08 -4.52 17.91
N PRO A 152 -2.49 -3.31 17.98
CA PRO A 152 -1.89 -2.70 16.81
C PRO A 152 -0.72 -3.53 16.28
N PHE A 153 0.05 -4.18 17.17
CA PHE A 153 1.15 -5.08 16.79
C PHE A 153 0.65 -6.29 15.99
N THR A 154 -0.28 -7.07 16.56
CA THR A 154 -0.80 -8.28 15.91
C THR A 154 -1.53 -7.94 14.61
N TYR A 155 -2.30 -6.85 14.60
CA TYR A 155 -2.94 -6.36 13.39
C TYR A 155 -1.95 -5.98 12.30
N HIS A 156 -0.94 -5.18 12.62
CA HIS A 156 0.08 -4.77 11.66
C HIS A 156 0.81 -5.99 11.07
N PHE A 157 1.10 -6.98 11.90
CA PHE A 157 1.76 -8.22 11.49
C PHE A 157 0.89 -9.04 10.53
N PHE A 158 -0.31 -9.46 10.94
CA PHE A 158 -1.15 -10.32 10.11
C PHE A 158 -1.60 -9.64 8.81
N ASN A 159 -1.95 -8.36 8.89
CA ASN A 159 -2.33 -7.60 7.71
C ASN A 159 -1.11 -7.34 6.81
N GLY A 160 0.08 -7.19 7.38
CA GLY A 160 1.37 -7.15 6.68
C GLY A 160 1.65 -8.44 5.90
N VAL A 161 1.44 -9.61 6.51
CA VAL A 161 1.53 -10.91 5.82
C VAL A 161 0.57 -10.97 4.63
N LYS A 162 -0.69 -10.55 4.82
CA LYS A 162 -1.65 -10.43 3.72
C LYS A 162 -1.16 -9.49 2.61
N HIS A 163 -0.48 -8.39 2.94
CA HIS A 163 0.12 -7.50 1.94
C HIS A 163 1.23 -8.20 1.15
N LEU A 164 2.14 -8.91 1.81
CA LEU A 164 3.19 -9.70 1.13
C LEU A 164 2.60 -10.78 0.20
N MET A 165 1.51 -11.43 0.62
CA MET A 165 0.77 -12.36 -0.24
C MET A 165 0.23 -11.66 -1.49
N TRP A 166 -0.35 -10.46 -1.35
CA TRP A 166 -0.85 -9.68 -2.48
C TRP A 166 0.28 -9.19 -3.40
N ASP A 167 1.43 -8.80 -2.85
CA ASP A 167 2.61 -8.42 -3.63
C ASP A 167 3.16 -9.60 -4.44
N SER A 168 2.98 -10.82 -3.93
CA SER A 168 3.27 -12.08 -4.63
C SER A 168 2.18 -12.49 -5.63
N GLY A 169 1.13 -11.67 -5.82
CA GLY A 169 0.00 -11.95 -6.71
C GLY A 169 -1.02 -12.96 -6.17
N ILE A 170 -0.88 -13.42 -4.93
CA ILE A 170 -1.73 -14.44 -4.33
C ILE A 170 -3.06 -13.84 -3.87
N GLY A 171 -4.19 -14.44 -4.26
CA GLY A 171 -5.51 -14.05 -3.75
C GLY A 171 -6.16 -12.83 -4.42
N LEU A 172 -5.55 -12.26 -5.48
CA LEU A 172 -6.08 -11.10 -6.21
C LEU A 172 -7.17 -11.45 -7.24
N ALA A 173 -7.20 -12.69 -7.74
CA ALA A 173 -8.12 -13.11 -8.80
C ALA A 173 -9.61 -13.13 -8.38
N HIS A 174 -9.89 -13.26 -7.08
CA HIS A 174 -11.25 -13.48 -6.58
C HIS A 174 -11.69 -12.36 -5.63
N LYS A 175 -12.52 -11.43 -6.11
CA LYS A 175 -13.03 -10.30 -5.31
C LYS A 175 -13.73 -10.72 -4.01
N ARG A 176 -14.34 -11.91 -3.98
CA ARG A 176 -14.98 -12.49 -2.77
C ARG A 176 -13.97 -12.76 -1.64
N LEU A 177 -12.69 -12.99 -1.96
CA LEU A 177 -11.66 -13.25 -0.96
C LEU A 177 -11.26 -11.99 -0.18
N PHE A 178 -11.44 -10.80 -0.74
CA PHE A 178 -11.05 -9.56 -0.07
C PHE A 178 -11.78 -9.34 1.26
N GLY A 179 -13.09 -9.62 1.29
CA GLY A 179 -13.86 -9.57 2.53
C GLY A 179 -13.41 -10.64 3.53
N ARG A 180 -13.14 -11.87 3.06
CA ARG A 180 -12.67 -12.97 3.92
C ARG A 180 -11.33 -12.66 4.55
N PHE A 181 -10.36 -12.18 3.78
CA PHE A 181 -9.04 -11.79 4.31
C PHE A 181 -9.16 -10.68 5.36
N ALA A 182 -10.05 -9.69 5.15
CA ALA A 182 -10.27 -8.64 6.14
C ALA A 182 -10.78 -9.21 7.47
N TRP A 183 -11.76 -10.12 7.44
CA TRP A 183 -12.28 -10.77 8.65
C TRP A 183 -11.28 -11.72 9.31
N ILE A 184 -10.52 -12.49 8.52
CA ILE A 184 -9.47 -13.38 9.04
C ILE A 184 -8.40 -12.57 9.76
N VAL A 185 -7.90 -11.51 9.13
CA VAL A 185 -6.91 -10.61 9.74
C VAL A 185 -7.46 -10.02 11.03
N ALA A 186 -8.67 -9.47 11.01
CA ALA A 186 -9.29 -8.89 12.21
C ALA A 186 -9.44 -9.93 13.33
N GLY A 187 -9.96 -11.12 13.01
CA GLY A 187 -10.15 -12.21 13.97
C GLY A 187 -8.83 -12.71 14.58
N CYS A 188 -7.83 -13.03 13.75
CA CYS A 188 -6.50 -13.45 14.22
C CYS A 188 -5.86 -12.38 15.11
N SER A 189 -5.98 -11.10 14.73
CA SER A 189 -5.39 -10.00 15.50
C SER A 189 -6.00 -9.87 16.89
N VAL A 190 -7.33 -9.95 16.99
CA VAL A 190 -8.05 -9.86 18.27
C VAL A 190 -7.74 -11.08 19.14
N VAL A 191 -7.81 -12.30 18.59
CA VAL A 191 -7.53 -13.53 19.35
C VAL A 191 -6.09 -13.56 19.86
N SER A 192 -5.11 -13.25 19.01
CA SER A 192 -3.71 -13.20 19.43
C SER A 192 -3.45 -12.09 20.45
N SER A 193 -4.08 -10.92 20.28
CA SER A 193 -3.94 -9.81 21.23
C SER A 193 -4.54 -10.13 22.60
N LEU A 194 -5.72 -10.78 22.65
CA LEU A 194 -6.31 -11.25 23.90
C LEU A 194 -5.42 -12.31 24.57
N GLY A 195 -4.85 -13.25 23.81
CA GLY A 195 -3.90 -14.22 24.33
C GLY A 195 -2.67 -13.55 24.97
N LEU A 196 -2.11 -12.54 24.31
CA LEU A 196 -0.99 -11.74 24.83
C LEU A 196 -1.36 -10.86 26.03
N ALA A 197 -2.63 -10.45 26.15
CA ALA A 197 -3.09 -9.61 27.25
C ALA A 197 -3.29 -10.38 28.57
N VAL A 198 -3.55 -11.69 28.46
CA VAL A 198 -3.77 -12.59 29.60
C VAL A 198 -2.47 -13.22 30.10
N LEU A 199 -1.47 -13.40 29.22
CA LEU A 199 -0.12 -13.84 29.57
C LEU A 199 0.64 -12.76 30.35
#